data_AF-A0A2J6HCP3-F1
#
_entry.id   AF-A0A2J6HCP3-F1
#
_cell.length_a   1.000
_cell.length_b   1.000
_cell.length_c   1.000
_cell.angle_alpha   90.00
_cell.angle_beta   90.00
_cell.angle_gamma   90.00
#
_symmetry.space_group_name_H-M   'P 1'
#
loop_
_entity.id
_entity.type
_entity.pdbx_description
1 polymer ?
#
loop_
_entity_poly.entity_id
_entity_poly.type
_entity_poly.pdbx_seq_one_letter_code
_entity_poly.pdbx_strand_id
1 'polypeptide(L)'
;MKNIYPLIIFIIGVFVTFSVFGQQTALEKKVNNGHKPLFVTTAFVSDIKTISLSNLESKWNKGEVYYAAKNQSQVWQYFGSKNGIAIHNLDSFARYGYNKLLICGLENLQPQLLALSVDSINYFENPVDYPVYLSGYAQVPVPDDFTRITITGVTAITRGTGNVADAKGLDFLIAGVKDQFQYTDILHISNEVSFTNDCDYPAKTMLFCTKKEHFDVLNMLGVDIVELTGNHNRDYGDEAFDETYNWYWENGMQTFGGGRNPEEAAKPLVLTLNDGSTIAFVGFNELCPCGECSDKPGESGANRWNKEQAKSTIDSLRRAGVDFIIVSVQFGEVDSYEPTPSQKKITHFLVDAGADLVYGSQAHQIQQFEFYKGKPIMNGLGNFLFDQIHRIGVRQSCFVHLIFYKGKLIQMRPVFTQMGLDRQLRLATPSEEAEMRKVVVNY
;
A
#
# COMPACT_ATOMS: atom_id res chain seq x y z
N MET A 1 -29.48 -43.72 59.01
CA MET A 1 -29.34 -42.41 59.67
C MET A 1 -28.57 -41.48 58.75
N LYS A 2 -29.25 -40.41 58.27
CA LYS A 2 -28.75 -39.06 57.87
C LYS A 2 -27.39 -38.98 57.13
N ASN A 3 -27.35 -38.52 55.86
CA ASN A 3 -27.20 -37.10 55.41
C ASN A 3 -25.87 -36.99 54.61
N ILE A 4 -25.60 -36.23 53.54
CA ILE A 4 -26.12 -35.00 52.91
C ILE A 4 -25.62 -34.92 51.44
N TYR A 5 -26.37 -34.24 50.56
CA TYR A 5 -26.10 -33.88 49.14
C TYR A 5 -25.01 -32.78 48.95
N PRO A 6 -24.55 -32.43 47.72
CA PRO A 6 -25.31 -31.53 46.82
C PRO A 6 -25.43 -32.03 45.36
N LEU A 7 -26.57 -31.71 44.75
CA LEU A 7 -26.94 -31.92 43.36
C LEU A 7 -26.60 -30.62 42.57
N ILE A 8 -25.85 -30.74 41.47
CA ILE A 8 -25.52 -29.62 40.57
C ILE A 8 -26.67 -29.43 39.58
N ILE A 9 -27.18 -28.20 39.51
CA ILE A 9 -28.24 -27.75 38.60
C ILE A 9 -27.61 -27.31 37.27
N PHE A 10 -28.01 -27.93 36.16
CA PHE A 10 -27.75 -27.43 34.81
C PHE A 10 -28.80 -26.37 34.46
N ILE A 11 -28.36 -25.14 34.19
CA ILE A 11 -29.19 -24.07 33.63
C ILE A 11 -29.06 -24.13 32.11
N ILE A 12 -30.14 -24.52 31.42
CA ILE A 12 -30.30 -24.35 29.98
C ILE A 12 -30.88 -22.94 29.77
N GLY A 13 -30.04 -22.03 29.26
CA GLY A 13 -30.46 -20.68 28.88
C GLY A 13 -31.15 -20.70 27.51
N VAL A 14 -32.44 -20.34 27.52
CA VAL A 14 -33.27 -20.09 26.34
C VAL A 14 -32.87 -18.75 25.72
N PHE A 15 -32.33 -18.76 24.50
CA PHE A 15 -32.20 -17.53 23.70
C PHE A 15 -33.53 -17.22 23.04
N VAL A 16 -34.19 -16.17 23.52
CA VAL A 16 -35.37 -15.57 22.89
C VAL A 16 -34.88 -14.69 21.75
N THR A 17 -35.17 -15.09 20.51
CA THR A 17 -35.01 -14.26 19.31
C THR A 17 -36.15 -13.25 19.24
N PHE A 18 -35.84 -11.97 19.48
CA PHE A 18 -36.77 -10.89 19.15
C PHE A 18 -36.66 -10.57 17.65
N SER A 19 -37.69 -10.98 16.91
CA SER A 19 -37.97 -10.51 15.56
C SER A 19 -38.39 -9.04 15.60
N VAL A 20 -37.54 -8.14 15.11
CA VAL A 20 -37.94 -6.76 14.80
C VAL A 20 -38.12 -6.65 13.29
N PHE A 21 -39.21 -7.22 12.79
CA PHE A 21 -39.81 -6.80 11.52
C PHE A 21 -40.77 -5.66 11.84
N GLY A 22 -40.36 -4.42 11.57
CA GLY A 22 -41.28 -3.28 11.70
C GLY A 22 -40.62 -1.95 12.03
N GLN A 23 -39.74 -1.46 11.16
CA GLN A 23 -39.58 -0.02 10.88
C GLN A 23 -38.61 0.19 9.70
N GLN A 24 -38.99 -0.37 8.56
CA GLN A 24 -38.42 0.00 7.27
C GLN A 24 -39.00 1.39 6.90
N THR A 25 -38.49 2.42 7.56
CA THR A 25 -38.95 3.81 7.40
C THR A 25 -38.45 4.38 6.09
N ALA A 26 -39.11 5.44 5.61
CA ALA A 26 -38.94 6.08 4.30
C ALA A 26 -37.52 6.54 3.92
N LEU A 27 -36.48 6.28 4.72
CA LEU A 27 -35.07 6.46 4.38
C LEU A 27 -34.60 5.48 3.28
N GLU A 28 -34.99 4.20 3.33
CA GLU A 28 -34.49 3.20 2.38
C GLU A 28 -35.01 3.41 0.95
N LYS A 29 -36.14 4.10 0.77
CA LYS A 29 -36.70 4.41 -0.56
C LYS A 29 -36.09 5.65 -1.23
N LYS A 30 -35.14 6.34 -0.59
CA LYS A 30 -34.35 7.44 -1.20
C LYS A 30 -32.91 7.06 -1.53
N VAL A 31 -32.52 5.80 -1.37
CA VAL A 31 -31.13 5.34 -1.57
C VAL A 31 -30.74 5.20 -3.06
N ASN A 32 -31.67 5.38 -3.99
CA ASN A 32 -31.43 5.09 -5.42
C ASN A 32 -31.18 6.31 -6.34
N ASN A 33 -30.75 7.47 -5.82
CA ASN A 33 -30.30 8.59 -6.67
C ASN A 33 -29.19 9.45 -6.02
N GLY A 34 -27.94 8.99 -6.15
CA GLY A 34 -26.80 9.83 -6.58
C GLY A 34 -26.22 10.89 -5.63
N HIS A 35 -25.48 10.47 -4.60
CA HIS A 35 -24.50 11.29 -3.89
C HIS A 35 -23.17 11.22 -4.64
N LYS A 36 -22.71 12.28 -5.31
CA LYS A 36 -21.47 12.24 -6.11
C LYS A 36 -20.55 13.40 -5.75
N PRO A 37 -19.47 13.17 -4.96
CA PRO A 37 -18.44 14.18 -4.77
C PRO A 37 -17.80 14.54 -6.11
N LEU A 38 -17.33 15.78 -6.22
CA LEU A 38 -16.42 16.19 -7.27
C LEU A 38 -15.01 16.24 -6.69
N PHE A 39 -14.08 15.53 -7.30
CA PHE A 39 -12.69 15.53 -6.89
C PHE A 39 -11.96 16.64 -7.61
N VAL A 40 -11.20 17.42 -6.86
CA VAL A 40 -10.15 18.25 -7.43
C VAL A 40 -8.91 17.38 -7.55
N THR A 41 -8.41 17.25 -8.78
CA THR A 41 -7.30 16.37 -9.10
C THR A 41 -6.21 17.12 -9.87
N THR A 42 -5.03 16.54 -9.91
CA THR A 42 -3.93 16.95 -10.78
C THR A 42 -3.21 15.73 -11.33
N ALA A 43 -2.23 15.92 -12.21
CA ALA A 43 -1.38 14.83 -12.66
C ALA A 43 -0.58 14.25 -11.49
N PHE A 44 -0.36 12.93 -11.46
CA PHE A 44 0.41 12.23 -10.42
C PHE A 44 1.78 12.86 -10.11
N VAL A 45 2.41 13.43 -11.14
CA VAL A 45 3.70 14.12 -11.07
C VAL A 45 3.67 15.49 -10.38
N SER A 46 2.50 16.04 -10.07
CA SER A 46 2.38 17.39 -9.53
C SER A 46 2.95 17.52 -8.12
N ASP A 47 3.43 18.74 -7.81
CA ASP A 47 3.82 19.15 -6.46
C ASP A 47 2.63 19.67 -5.63
N ILE A 48 1.48 19.86 -6.27
CA ILE A 48 0.27 20.36 -5.61
C ILE A 48 -0.39 19.19 -4.86
N LYS A 49 -0.62 19.36 -3.57
CA LYS A 49 -1.29 18.37 -2.70
C LYS A 49 -2.61 18.86 -2.11
N THR A 50 -2.75 20.17 -1.98
CA THR A 50 -3.90 20.81 -1.36
C THR A 50 -4.22 22.11 -2.08
N ILE A 51 -5.48 22.52 -2.01
CA ILE A 51 -5.96 23.82 -2.50
C ILE A 51 -7.04 24.33 -1.55
N SER A 52 -7.13 25.63 -1.33
CA SER A 52 -8.30 26.18 -0.63
C SER A 52 -9.51 26.27 -1.55
N LEU A 53 -10.72 26.12 -1.02
CA LEU A 53 -11.93 26.24 -1.83
C LEU A 53 -12.00 27.61 -2.52
N SER A 54 -11.65 28.68 -1.81
CA SER A 54 -11.59 30.04 -2.35
C SER A 54 -10.64 30.19 -3.55
N ASN A 55 -9.49 29.50 -3.53
CA ASN A 55 -8.54 29.53 -4.63
C ASN A 55 -9.05 28.69 -5.81
N LEU A 56 -9.67 27.54 -5.55
CA LEU A 56 -10.33 26.73 -6.57
C LEU A 56 -11.40 27.56 -7.32
N GLU A 57 -12.28 28.25 -6.59
CA GLU A 57 -13.31 29.12 -7.16
C GLU A 57 -12.72 30.30 -7.95
N SER A 58 -11.67 30.93 -7.42
CA SER A 58 -10.95 32.00 -8.12
C SER A 58 -10.36 31.54 -9.45
N LYS A 59 -9.71 30.37 -9.47
CA LYS A 59 -9.16 29.76 -10.68
C LYS A 59 -10.24 29.34 -11.66
N TRP A 60 -11.35 28.79 -11.17
CA TRP A 60 -12.51 28.45 -11.98
C TRP A 60 -13.07 29.69 -12.70
N ASN A 61 -13.26 30.79 -11.98
CA ASN A 61 -13.77 32.05 -12.53
C ASN A 61 -12.85 32.67 -13.59
N LYS A 62 -11.55 32.40 -13.52
CA LYS A 62 -10.56 32.80 -14.54
C LYS A 62 -10.47 31.84 -15.73
N GLY A 63 -11.19 30.72 -15.69
CA GLY A 63 -11.11 29.67 -16.73
C GLY A 63 -9.83 28.84 -16.69
N GLU A 64 -9.10 28.83 -15.57
CA GLU A 64 -7.81 28.13 -15.40
C GLU A 64 -7.95 26.66 -15.00
N VAL A 65 -9.19 26.18 -14.78
CA VAL A 65 -9.48 24.84 -14.27
C VAL A 65 -10.06 23.97 -15.39
N TYR A 66 -9.55 22.76 -15.49
CA TYR A 66 -10.05 21.74 -16.40
C TYR A 66 -11.16 20.92 -15.73
N TYR A 67 -12.02 20.29 -16.53
CA TYR A 67 -12.98 19.32 -16.00
C TYR A 67 -13.14 18.14 -16.95
N ALA A 68 -13.43 16.96 -16.40
CA ALA A 68 -13.75 15.80 -17.20
C ALA A 68 -15.06 16.06 -17.96
N ALA A 69 -15.07 15.92 -19.29
CA ALA A 69 -16.23 16.23 -20.12
C ALA A 69 -17.48 15.41 -19.71
N LYS A 70 -17.29 14.19 -19.20
CA LYS A 70 -18.36 13.33 -18.65
C LYS A 70 -19.04 13.90 -17.40
N ASN A 71 -18.39 14.83 -16.70
CA ASN A 71 -18.91 15.48 -15.49
C ASN A 71 -19.36 16.94 -15.72
N GLN A 72 -19.44 17.39 -16.98
CA GLN A 72 -19.71 18.80 -17.31
C GLN A 72 -20.93 19.37 -16.59
N SER A 73 -22.07 18.65 -16.62
CA SER A 73 -23.30 19.12 -15.99
C SER A 73 -23.16 19.28 -14.47
N GLN A 74 -22.50 18.32 -13.81
CA GLN A 74 -22.23 18.37 -12.37
C GLN A 74 -21.32 19.54 -12.02
N VAL A 75 -20.21 19.71 -12.76
CA VAL A 75 -19.24 20.78 -12.50
C VAL A 75 -19.88 22.15 -12.69
N TRP A 76 -20.62 22.36 -13.78
CA TRP A 76 -21.32 23.63 -14.02
C TRP A 76 -22.42 23.91 -12.99
N GLN A 77 -23.10 22.87 -12.50
CA GLN A 77 -24.07 23.00 -11.41
C GLN A 77 -23.38 23.44 -10.11
N TYR A 78 -22.22 22.84 -9.76
CA TYR A 78 -21.48 23.18 -8.55
C TYR A 78 -21.05 24.66 -8.54
N PHE A 79 -20.39 25.11 -9.62
CA PHE A 79 -19.86 26.48 -9.68
C PHE A 79 -20.86 27.55 -10.16
N GLY A 80 -22.08 27.15 -10.54
CA GLY A 80 -23.10 28.07 -11.06
C GLY A 80 -22.70 28.82 -12.34
N SER A 81 -21.69 28.33 -13.07
CA SER A 81 -21.12 28.99 -14.25
C SER A 81 -20.50 27.97 -15.21
N LYS A 82 -20.35 28.37 -16.48
CA LYS A 82 -19.83 27.51 -17.56
C LYS A 82 -18.39 27.86 -17.92
N ASN A 83 -17.57 28.11 -16.91
CA ASN A 83 -16.14 28.38 -17.10
C ASN A 83 -15.37 27.05 -17.28
N GLY A 84 -14.05 27.15 -17.41
CA GLY A 84 -13.14 26.01 -17.46
C GLY A 84 -13.04 25.32 -18.81
N ILE A 85 -12.17 24.31 -18.89
CA ILE A 85 -11.79 23.64 -20.13
C ILE A 85 -12.14 22.14 -20.04
N ALA A 86 -12.97 21.66 -20.96
CA ALA A 86 -13.36 20.25 -21.01
C ALA A 86 -12.20 19.35 -21.48
N ILE A 87 -12.00 18.23 -20.78
CA ILE A 87 -11.07 17.17 -21.13
C ILE A 87 -11.84 15.90 -21.47
N HIS A 88 -11.62 15.38 -22.68
CA HIS A 88 -12.23 14.13 -23.15
C HIS A 88 -11.32 12.91 -22.96
N ASN A 89 -10.00 13.13 -22.89
CA ASN A 89 -9.00 12.09 -22.70
C ASN A 89 -8.21 12.36 -21.41
N LEU A 90 -8.55 11.62 -20.36
CA LEU A 90 -7.92 11.76 -19.04
C LEU A 90 -6.48 11.28 -19.01
N ASP A 91 -6.09 10.32 -19.85
CA ASP A 91 -4.71 9.84 -19.95
C ASP A 91 -3.79 10.93 -20.50
N SER A 92 -4.28 11.69 -21.48
CA SER A 92 -3.56 12.85 -22.00
C SER A 92 -3.39 13.93 -20.92
N PHE A 93 -4.43 14.20 -20.14
CA PHE A 93 -4.31 15.13 -19.02
C PHE A 93 -3.34 14.61 -17.97
N ALA A 94 -3.37 13.34 -17.62
CA ALA A 94 -2.50 12.78 -16.61
C ALA A 94 -1.00 12.84 -16.99
N ARG A 95 -0.68 12.85 -18.29
CA ARG A 95 0.69 13.03 -18.80
C ARG A 95 1.13 14.49 -18.91
N TYR A 96 0.25 15.38 -19.36
CA TYR A 96 0.60 16.78 -19.69
C TYR A 96 -0.03 17.83 -18.76
N GLY A 97 -0.69 17.36 -17.71
CA GLY A 97 -1.44 18.12 -16.71
C GLY A 97 -0.61 18.58 -15.52
N TYR A 98 0.72 18.60 -15.61
CA TYR A 98 1.59 18.97 -14.50
C TYR A 98 1.19 20.34 -13.92
N ASN A 99 0.90 20.37 -12.63
CA ASN A 99 0.42 21.52 -11.86
C ASN A 99 -0.85 22.20 -12.42
N LYS A 100 -1.63 21.50 -13.25
CA LYS A 100 -2.97 21.90 -13.69
C LYS A 100 -4.03 21.23 -12.82
N LEU A 101 -5.15 21.91 -12.62
CA LEU A 101 -6.27 21.39 -11.85
C LEU A 101 -7.32 20.79 -12.78
N LEU A 102 -7.79 19.59 -12.46
CA LEU A 102 -8.86 18.89 -13.15
C LEU A 102 -9.95 18.54 -12.14
N ILE A 103 -11.20 18.87 -12.45
CA ILE A 103 -12.35 18.45 -11.65
C ILE A 103 -13.02 17.24 -12.33
N CYS A 104 -13.20 16.16 -11.58
CA CYS A 104 -13.84 14.94 -12.10
C CYS A 104 -14.64 14.21 -11.02
N GLY A 105 -15.54 13.31 -11.44
CA GLY A 105 -16.27 12.41 -10.55
C GLY A 105 -15.44 11.18 -10.18
N LEU A 106 -15.88 10.45 -9.14
CA LEU A 106 -15.25 9.23 -8.63
C LEU A 106 -14.93 8.21 -9.74
N GLU A 107 -15.84 8.05 -10.70
CA GLU A 107 -15.71 7.09 -11.80
C GLU A 107 -14.58 7.42 -12.79
N ASN A 108 -14.00 8.62 -12.71
CA ASN A 108 -12.93 9.12 -13.56
C ASN A 108 -11.57 9.17 -12.84
N LEU A 109 -11.51 8.78 -11.57
CA LEU A 109 -10.25 8.64 -10.85
C LEU A 109 -9.47 7.42 -11.36
N GLN A 110 -8.15 7.59 -11.42
CA GLN A 110 -7.19 6.59 -11.90
C GLN A 110 -5.80 6.88 -11.31
N PRO A 111 -4.87 5.91 -11.23
CA PRO A 111 -3.62 6.07 -10.50
C PRO A 111 -2.67 7.14 -11.08
N GLN A 112 -2.86 7.55 -12.33
CA GLN A 112 -2.13 8.67 -12.94
C GLN A 112 -2.64 10.06 -12.51
N LEU A 113 -3.75 10.12 -11.77
CA LEU A 113 -4.29 11.35 -11.20
C LEU A 113 -4.12 11.35 -9.68
N LEU A 114 -3.68 12.48 -9.14
CA LEU A 114 -3.62 12.72 -7.70
C LEU A 114 -4.83 13.54 -7.27
N ALA A 115 -5.69 12.99 -6.40
CA ALA A 115 -6.75 13.74 -5.76
C ALA A 115 -6.16 14.68 -4.69
N LEU A 116 -6.53 15.95 -4.74
CA LEU A 116 -6.07 16.96 -3.80
C LEU A 116 -6.95 17.00 -2.56
N SER A 117 -6.34 17.33 -1.44
CA SER A 117 -7.10 17.84 -0.30
C SER A 117 -7.70 19.21 -0.65
N VAL A 118 -8.89 19.49 -0.15
CA VAL A 118 -9.52 20.83 -0.29
C VAL A 118 -9.74 21.39 1.10
N ASP A 119 -9.22 22.59 1.35
CA ASP A 119 -9.13 23.17 2.71
C ASP A 119 -8.46 22.21 3.72
N SER A 120 -7.41 21.52 3.26
CA SER A 120 -6.68 20.48 4.00
C SER A 120 -7.48 19.21 4.34
N ILE A 121 -8.67 19.03 3.77
CA ILE A 121 -9.49 17.84 3.98
C ILE A 121 -9.29 16.87 2.81
N ASN A 122 -8.78 15.67 3.11
CA ASN A 122 -8.67 14.58 2.14
C ASN A 122 -9.96 13.75 2.14
N TYR A 123 -10.65 13.66 1.00
CA TYR A 123 -11.88 12.88 0.86
C TYR A 123 -11.72 11.42 1.30
N PHE A 124 -10.57 10.80 1.04
CA PHE A 124 -10.36 9.39 1.36
C PHE A 124 -10.09 9.13 2.84
N GLU A 125 -9.87 10.17 3.64
CA GLU A 125 -9.64 10.08 5.09
C GLU A 125 -10.85 10.63 5.85
N ASN A 126 -11.35 11.79 5.44
CA ASN A 126 -12.52 12.45 6.02
C ASN A 126 -13.46 12.97 4.92
N PRO A 127 -14.31 12.13 4.33
CA PRO A 127 -15.24 12.56 3.30
C PRO A 127 -16.40 13.38 3.85
N VAL A 128 -16.77 13.21 5.11
CA VAL A 128 -17.90 13.93 5.72
C VAL A 128 -17.66 15.43 5.63
N ASP A 129 -16.45 15.87 5.98
CA ASP A 129 -16.10 17.29 5.98
C ASP A 129 -15.57 17.79 4.62
N TYR A 130 -15.41 16.91 3.61
CA TYR A 130 -14.89 17.32 2.31
C TYR A 130 -15.78 18.39 1.67
N PRO A 131 -15.25 19.51 1.16
CA PRO A 131 -16.09 20.67 0.84
C PRO A 131 -16.70 20.66 -0.58
N VAL A 132 -16.27 19.75 -1.47
CA VAL A 132 -16.65 19.79 -2.89
C VAL A 132 -17.77 18.78 -3.21
N TYR A 133 -18.96 19.10 -2.70
CA TYR A 133 -20.20 18.37 -2.98
C TYR A 133 -21.20 19.22 -3.78
N LEU A 134 -21.96 18.58 -4.66
CA LEU A 134 -23.08 19.25 -5.33
C LEU A 134 -24.10 19.76 -4.29
N SER A 135 -24.60 20.98 -4.48
CA SER A 135 -25.56 21.63 -3.57
C SER A 135 -26.93 20.93 -3.58
N GLY A 136 -27.58 20.87 -2.41
CA GLY A 136 -28.89 20.21 -2.23
C GLY A 136 -28.83 18.72 -1.88
N TYR A 137 -27.63 18.17 -1.63
CA TYR A 137 -27.40 16.78 -1.27
C TYR A 137 -26.78 16.69 0.13
N ALA A 138 -27.13 15.66 0.90
CA ALA A 138 -26.53 15.40 2.21
C ALA A 138 -25.09 14.86 2.05
N GLN A 139 -24.18 15.26 2.94
CA GLN A 139 -22.82 14.70 3.05
C GLN A 139 -22.95 13.22 3.45
N VAL A 140 -22.47 12.30 2.61
CA VAL A 140 -22.48 10.86 2.93
C VAL A 140 -21.04 10.43 3.22
N PRO A 141 -20.80 9.61 4.26
CA PRO A 141 -19.50 9.04 4.56
C PRO A 141 -18.91 8.22 3.41
N VAL A 142 -17.62 7.88 3.56
CA VAL A 142 -16.85 7.01 2.66
C VAL A 142 -17.77 5.86 2.21
N PRO A 143 -17.94 5.56 0.91
CA PRO A 143 -18.60 4.31 0.53
C PRO A 143 -17.90 3.17 1.28
N ASP A 144 -18.65 2.36 2.02
CA ASP A 144 -18.14 1.15 2.71
C ASP A 144 -17.38 0.22 1.75
N ASP A 145 -17.54 0.43 0.44
CA ASP A 145 -16.91 -0.28 -0.68
C ASP A 145 -15.44 0.08 -0.96
N PHE A 146 -14.84 1.12 -0.36
CA PHE A 146 -13.40 1.38 -0.58
C PHE A 146 -12.54 0.42 0.23
N THR A 147 -11.42 0.00 -0.37
CA THR A 147 -10.33 -0.64 0.37
C THR A 147 -9.03 0.11 0.16
N ARG A 148 -8.34 0.42 1.26
CA ARG A 148 -7.09 1.15 1.29
C ARG A 148 -5.98 0.20 1.71
N ILE A 149 -5.07 -0.06 0.78
CA ILE A 149 -3.92 -0.94 0.98
C ILE A 149 -2.67 -0.07 1.02
N THR A 150 -1.80 -0.27 2.01
CA THR A 150 -0.52 0.45 2.10
C THR A 150 0.64 -0.49 1.88
N ILE A 151 1.47 -0.21 0.87
CA ILE A 151 2.69 -0.97 0.56
C ILE A 151 3.91 -0.20 1.07
N THR A 152 4.67 -0.78 2.01
CA THR A 152 5.95 -0.22 2.47
C THR A 152 7.14 -0.72 1.64
N GLY A 153 8.28 -0.06 1.80
CA GLY A 153 9.58 -0.60 1.43
C GLY A 153 10.18 -1.57 2.47
N VAL A 154 11.50 -1.77 2.39
CA VAL A 154 12.23 -2.80 3.15
C VAL A 154 12.19 -2.56 4.66
N THR A 155 11.93 -3.63 5.39
CA THR A 155 12.06 -3.74 6.84
C THR A 155 13.09 -4.80 7.17
N ALA A 156 14.12 -4.36 7.89
CA ALA A 156 15.11 -5.20 8.54
C ALA A 156 15.58 -4.49 9.82
N ILE A 157 14.96 -4.83 10.95
CA ILE A 157 15.33 -4.26 12.25
C ILE A 157 16.55 -5.04 12.75
N THR A 158 17.70 -4.67 12.20
CA THR A 158 18.98 -5.34 12.46
C THR A 158 20.04 -4.30 12.84
N ARG A 159 21.20 -4.78 13.29
CA ARG A 159 22.41 -3.98 13.54
C ARG A 159 22.09 -2.65 14.23
N GLY A 160 22.30 -1.52 13.54
CA GLY A 160 22.11 -0.19 14.11
C GLY A 160 20.66 0.12 14.49
N THR A 161 19.68 -0.33 13.70
CA THR A 161 18.25 -0.08 13.97
C THR A 161 17.77 -0.93 15.14
N GLY A 162 18.21 -2.20 15.20
CA GLY A 162 17.97 -3.08 16.35
C GLY A 162 18.53 -2.50 17.66
N ASN A 163 19.77 -2.02 17.65
CA ASN A 163 20.37 -1.35 18.82
C ASN A 163 19.60 -0.08 19.25
N VAL A 164 19.01 0.65 18.30
CA VAL A 164 18.17 1.82 18.60
C VAL A 164 16.83 1.39 19.22
N ALA A 165 16.23 0.30 18.75
CA ALA A 165 15.04 -0.28 19.38
C ALA A 165 15.31 -0.70 20.83
N ASP A 166 16.44 -1.36 21.11
CA ASP A 166 16.83 -1.73 22.48
C ASP A 166 16.97 -0.49 23.38
N ALA A 167 17.59 0.57 22.86
CA ALA A 167 17.94 1.75 23.66
C ALA A 167 16.76 2.73 23.85
N LYS A 168 15.85 2.83 22.88
CA LYS A 168 14.81 3.87 22.84
C LYS A 168 13.37 3.31 22.77
N GLY A 169 13.21 2.01 22.60
CA GLY A 169 11.92 1.34 22.43
C GLY A 169 11.42 1.34 20.98
N LEU A 170 10.47 0.44 20.69
CA LEU A 170 9.88 0.25 19.36
C LEU A 170 9.05 1.46 18.91
N ASP A 171 8.36 2.12 19.85
CA ASP A 171 7.61 3.35 19.58
C ASP A 171 8.49 4.43 18.92
N PHE A 172 9.75 4.54 19.35
CA PHE A 172 10.67 5.51 18.78
C PHE A 172 10.90 5.26 17.29
N LEU A 173 10.98 4.01 16.83
CA LEU A 173 11.24 3.70 15.42
C LEU A 173 10.10 4.18 14.51
N ILE A 174 8.85 4.05 14.97
CA ILE A 174 7.65 4.27 14.16
C ILE A 174 6.91 5.58 14.45
N ALA A 175 7.29 6.32 15.51
CA ALA A 175 6.59 7.52 15.94
C ALA A 175 6.43 8.58 14.84
N GLY A 176 7.38 8.66 13.90
CA GLY A 176 7.33 9.64 12.81
C GLY A 176 6.39 9.29 11.66
N VAL A 177 5.83 8.07 11.62
CA VAL A 177 5.00 7.58 10.51
C VAL A 177 3.73 6.84 10.92
N LYS A 178 3.61 6.35 12.16
CA LYS A 178 2.51 5.46 12.58
C LYS A 178 1.11 6.03 12.29
N ASP A 179 0.93 7.35 12.45
CA ASP A 179 -0.35 8.02 12.23
C ASP A 179 -0.80 7.99 10.75
N GLN A 180 0.11 7.69 9.81
CA GLN A 180 -0.21 7.56 8.39
C GLN A 180 -0.97 6.27 8.08
N PHE A 181 -0.98 5.30 8.99
CA PHE A 181 -1.66 4.01 8.80
C PHE A 181 -3.05 3.97 9.44
N GLN A 182 -3.50 5.04 10.12
CA GLN A 182 -4.78 5.06 10.84
C GLN A 182 -6.02 4.80 9.94
N TYR A 183 -5.91 5.08 8.64
CA TYR A 183 -6.96 4.86 7.65
C TYR A 183 -6.64 3.69 6.71
N THR A 184 -5.58 2.93 6.97
CA THR A 184 -5.24 1.76 6.15
C THR A 184 -6.09 0.58 6.60
N ASP A 185 -6.71 -0.10 5.62
CA ASP A 185 -7.51 -1.31 5.90
C ASP A 185 -6.63 -2.56 5.83
N ILE A 186 -5.58 -2.53 5.00
CA ILE A 186 -4.61 -3.62 4.83
C ILE A 186 -3.19 -3.02 4.78
N LEU A 187 -2.39 -3.27 5.81
CA LEU A 187 -1.00 -2.84 5.87
C LEU A 187 -0.06 -3.98 5.48
N HIS A 188 0.71 -3.73 4.42
CA HIS A 188 1.77 -4.61 3.95
C HIS A 188 3.13 -4.15 4.48
N ILE A 189 3.97 -5.11 4.87
CA ILE A 189 5.39 -4.88 5.13
C ILE A 189 6.28 -5.85 4.33
N SER A 190 7.36 -5.36 3.74
CA SER A 190 8.41 -6.21 3.16
C SER A 190 9.46 -6.49 4.22
N ASN A 191 9.44 -7.68 4.83
CA ASN A 191 10.36 -8.02 5.92
C ASN A 191 11.46 -8.97 5.43
N GLU A 192 12.70 -8.49 5.48
CA GLU A 192 13.84 -9.12 4.82
C GLU A 192 14.67 -10.03 5.72
N VAL A 193 14.40 -10.06 7.03
CA VAL A 193 15.21 -10.81 8.02
C VAL A 193 14.35 -11.65 8.94
N SER A 194 14.85 -12.80 9.39
CA SER A 194 14.13 -13.59 10.39
C SER A 194 14.26 -13.01 11.80
N PHE A 195 13.19 -13.16 12.58
CA PHE A 195 13.18 -12.90 14.00
C PHE A 195 13.70 -14.14 14.74
N THR A 196 14.57 -13.96 15.74
CA THR A 196 15.11 -15.07 16.54
C THR A 196 15.47 -14.62 17.96
N ASN A 197 15.49 -15.55 18.91
CA ASN A 197 15.97 -15.32 20.27
C ASN A 197 17.50 -15.17 20.31
N ASP A 198 18.21 -15.73 19.32
CA ASP A 198 19.67 -15.77 19.26
C ASP A 198 20.28 -14.54 18.58
N CYS A 199 19.47 -13.51 18.32
CA CYS A 199 19.93 -12.30 17.67
C CYS A 199 20.62 -11.36 18.67
N ASP A 200 21.93 -11.19 18.53
CA ASP A 200 22.73 -10.25 19.33
C ASP A 200 23.12 -8.97 18.56
N TYR A 201 22.55 -8.78 17.37
CA TYR A 201 22.89 -7.72 16.42
C TYR A 201 24.40 -7.61 16.15
N PRO A 202 24.99 -8.64 15.53
CA PRO A 202 26.43 -8.70 15.36
C PRO A 202 26.90 -7.51 14.53
N ALA A 203 27.87 -6.76 15.07
CA ALA A 203 28.46 -5.65 14.35
C ALA A 203 29.34 -6.17 13.21
N LYS A 204 29.22 -5.58 12.01
CA LYS A 204 30.12 -5.79 10.86
C LYS A 204 30.05 -7.17 10.20
N THR A 205 28.90 -7.85 10.24
CA THR A 205 28.61 -9.03 9.41
C THR A 205 27.59 -8.69 8.31
N MET A 206 27.44 -9.60 7.35
CA MET A 206 26.32 -9.65 6.38
C MET A 206 25.28 -10.71 6.78
N LEU A 207 25.29 -11.11 8.07
CA LEU A 207 24.27 -11.99 8.64
C LEU A 207 23.33 -11.13 9.46
N PHE A 208 22.08 -11.03 9.04
CA PHE A 208 21.07 -10.20 9.64
C PHE A 208 20.00 -11.03 10.35
N CYS A 209 19.53 -10.49 11.45
CA CYS A 209 18.43 -11.03 12.23
C CYS A 209 17.71 -9.86 12.89
N THR A 210 16.50 -10.13 13.37
CA THR A 210 15.80 -9.28 14.32
C THR A 210 15.59 -10.05 15.62
N LYS A 211 15.68 -9.37 16.77
CA LYS A 211 15.32 -10.00 18.05
C LYS A 211 13.85 -10.32 18.09
N LYS A 212 13.48 -11.46 18.67
CA LYS A 212 12.07 -11.84 18.88
C LYS A 212 11.23 -10.74 19.53
N GLU A 213 11.77 -10.07 20.56
CA GLU A 213 11.07 -8.99 21.27
C GLU A 213 10.77 -7.76 20.40
N HIS A 214 11.46 -7.58 19.27
CA HIS A 214 11.19 -6.48 18.33
C HIS A 214 10.09 -6.84 17.32
N PHE A 215 9.59 -8.08 17.31
CA PHE A 215 8.43 -8.48 16.49
C PHE A 215 7.20 -7.60 16.75
N ASP A 216 7.04 -7.13 17.99
CA ASP A 216 5.87 -6.35 18.40
C ASP A 216 5.71 -5.04 17.63
N VAL A 217 6.76 -4.53 16.97
CA VAL A 217 6.65 -3.37 16.08
C VAL A 217 5.65 -3.61 14.93
N LEU A 218 5.52 -4.86 14.46
CA LEU A 218 4.56 -5.22 13.41
C LEU A 218 3.13 -5.18 13.96
N ASN A 219 2.93 -5.63 15.20
CA ASN A 219 1.64 -5.54 15.89
C ASN A 219 1.26 -4.07 16.16
N MET A 220 2.21 -3.26 16.62
CA MET A 220 2.01 -1.83 16.89
C MET A 220 1.62 -1.04 15.62
N LEU A 221 2.12 -1.47 14.47
CA LEU A 221 1.76 -0.89 13.17
C LEU A 221 0.43 -1.42 12.63
N GLY A 222 -0.07 -2.55 13.12
CA GLY A 222 -1.25 -3.23 12.60
C GLY A 222 -0.99 -3.88 11.24
N VAL A 223 0.16 -4.57 11.10
CA VAL A 223 0.51 -5.27 9.85
C VAL A 223 -0.44 -6.44 9.59
N ASP A 224 -0.93 -6.55 8.34
CA ASP A 224 -1.80 -7.63 7.88
C ASP A 224 -1.07 -8.60 6.93
N ILE A 225 -0.11 -8.09 6.14
CA ILE A 225 0.59 -8.85 5.12
C ILE A 225 2.10 -8.67 5.26
N VAL A 226 2.83 -9.79 5.22
CA VAL A 226 4.29 -9.81 5.18
C VAL A 226 4.80 -10.40 3.86
N GLU A 227 5.52 -9.59 3.10
CA GLU A 227 6.28 -10.04 1.93
C GLU A 227 7.62 -10.64 2.35
N LEU A 228 7.91 -11.83 1.82
CA LEU A 228 9.08 -12.66 2.15
C LEU A 228 9.98 -12.90 0.93
N THR A 229 10.06 -11.94 0.02
CA THR A 229 11.01 -12.00 -1.11
C THR A 229 12.46 -11.76 -0.70
N GLY A 230 12.67 -11.35 0.57
CA GLY A 230 13.93 -10.95 1.18
C GLY A 230 15.08 -11.91 0.96
N ASN A 231 16.26 -11.39 0.65
CA ASN A 231 17.46 -12.21 0.47
C ASN A 231 18.08 -12.67 1.80
N HIS A 232 17.72 -12.03 2.92
CA HIS A 232 18.28 -12.28 4.25
C HIS A 232 17.32 -13.03 5.19
N ASN A 233 16.18 -13.52 4.68
CA ASN A 233 15.23 -14.25 5.53
C ASN A 233 15.82 -15.56 6.08
N ARG A 234 16.87 -16.10 5.46
CA ARG A 234 17.52 -17.37 5.85
C ARG A 234 18.91 -17.24 6.46
N ASP A 235 19.34 -16.03 6.83
CA ASP A 235 20.69 -15.82 7.38
C ASP A 235 20.96 -16.63 8.65
N TYR A 236 19.92 -16.95 9.42
CA TYR A 236 19.98 -17.77 10.64
C TYR A 236 19.40 -19.19 10.43
N GLY A 237 19.31 -19.64 9.17
CA GLY A 237 18.87 -20.98 8.80
C GLY A 237 17.35 -21.17 8.78
N ASP A 238 16.93 -22.39 8.44
CA ASP A 238 15.52 -22.76 8.25
C ASP A 238 14.73 -22.73 9.56
N GLU A 239 15.35 -23.04 10.69
CA GLU A 239 14.68 -23.03 12.01
C GLU A 239 14.22 -21.61 12.38
N ALA A 240 15.10 -20.61 12.27
CA ALA A 240 14.75 -19.22 12.53
C ALA A 240 13.69 -18.69 11.55
N PHE A 241 13.77 -19.10 10.28
CA PHE A 241 12.74 -18.78 9.29
C PHE A 241 11.39 -19.39 9.67
N ASP A 242 11.35 -20.68 10.01
CA ASP A 242 10.12 -21.39 10.33
C ASP A 242 9.45 -20.86 11.60
N GLU A 243 10.23 -20.51 12.62
CA GLU A 243 9.73 -19.85 13.83
C GLU A 243 9.13 -18.48 13.51
N THR A 244 9.86 -17.65 12.74
CA THR A 244 9.38 -16.35 12.28
C THR A 244 8.09 -16.47 11.49
N TYR A 245 8.05 -17.44 10.56
CA TYR A 245 6.88 -17.72 9.74
C TYR A 245 5.68 -18.10 10.61
N ASN A 246 5.85 -18.95 11.63
CA ASN A 246 4.79 -19.25 12.59
C ASN A 246 4.28 -18.01 13.34
N TRP A 247 5.18 -17.13 13.79
CA TRP A 247 4.78 -15.93 14.52
C TRP A 247 3.88 -15.01 13.68
N TYR A 248 4.10 -14.90 12.37
CA TYR A 248 3.18 -14.16 11.51
C TYR A 248 1.76 -14.74 11.58
N TRP A 249 1.61 -16.05 11.38
CA TRP A 249 0.30 -16.72 11.42
C TRP A 249 -0.37 -16.64 12.80
N GLU A 250 0.40 -16.83 13.88
CA GLU A 250 -0.09 -16.73 15.25
C GLU A 250 -0.59 -15.32 15.61
N ASN A 251 -0.08 -14.29 14.94
CA ASN A 251 -0.51 -12.89 15.09
C ASN A 251 -1.51 -12.45 13.99
N GLY A 252 -2.06 -13.39 13.21
CA GLY A 252 -3.09 -13.11 12.20
C GLY A 252 -2.57 -12.49 10.90
N MET A 253 -1.26 -12.47 10.69
CA MET A 253 -0.64 -11.93 9.48
C MET A 253 -0.58 -13.01 8.39
N GLN A 254 -0.77 -12.59 7.14
CA GLN A 254 -0.65 -13.44 5.95
C GLN A 254 0.68 -13.18 5.25
N THR A 255 1.19 -14.15 4.49
CA THR A 255 2.49 -14.05 3.82
C THR A 255 2.42 -14.31 2.33
N PHE A 256 3.34 -13.75 1.55
CA PHE A 256 3.58 -14.16 0.16
C PHE A 256 5.04 -13.94 -0.25
N GLY A 257 5.44 -14.51 -1.41
CA GLY A 257 6.77 -14.31 -1.98
C GLY A 257 7.89 -15.13 -1.33
N GLY A 258 7.55 -15.93 -0.32
CA GLY A 258 8.42 -16.87 0.37
C GLY A 258 7.61 -17.84 1.23
N GLY A 259 8.20 -18.96 1.61
CA GLY A 259 7.51 -20.02 2.34
C GLY A 259 8.46 -21.12 2.83
N ARG A 260 7.91 -22.17 3.46
CA ARG A 260 8.71 -23.25 4.05
C ARG A 260 9.25 -24.26 3.03
N ASN A 261 8.73 -24.17 1.82
CA ASN A 261 9.05 -25.04 0.72
C ASN A 261 8.69 -24.33 -0.61
N PRO A 262 9.13 -24.88 -1.76
CA PRO A 262 8.97 -24.19 -3.05
C PRO A 262 7.50 -23.96 -3.44
N GLU A 263 6.58 -24.83 -3.02
CA GLU A 263 5.15 -24.69 -3.32
C GLU A 263 4.53 -23.53 -2.52
N GLU A 264 4.83 -23.44 -1.22
CA GLU A 264 4.40 -22.32 -0.39
C GLU A 264 5.01 -21.00 -0.84
N ALA A 265 6.30 -20.98 -1.17
CA ALA A 265 6.97 -19.78 -1.66
C ALA A 265 6.33 -19.26 -2.95
N ALA A 266 6.01 -20.16 -3.88
CA ALA A 266 5.37 -19.82 -5.15
C ALA A 266 3.88 -19.49 -5.05
N LYS A 267 3.23 -19.69 -3.90
CA LYS A 267 1.79 -19.53 -3.73
C LYS A 267 1.41 -18.04 -3.67
N PRO A 268 0.54 -17.55 -4.58
CA PRO A 268 -0.02 -16.21 -4.46
C PRO A 268 -0.89 -16.07 -3.22
N LEU A 269 -0.89 -14.88 -2.63
CA LEU A 269 -1.88 -14.48 -1.63
C LEU A 269 -3.05 -13.82 -2.34
N VAL A 270 -4.27 -14.36 -2.19
CA VAL A 270 -5.49 -13.79 -2.78
C VAL A 270 -6.42 -13.31 -1.67
N LEU A 271 -6.82 -12.04 -1.73
CA LEU A 271 -7.70 -11.38 -0.77
C LEU A 271 -8.99 -10.91 -1.44
N THR A 272 -10.06 -10.82 -0.65
CA THR A 272 -11.33 -10.20 -1.05
C THR A 272 -11.40 -8.81 -0.43
N LEU A 273 -11.65 -7.79 -1.26
CA LEU A 273 -11.79 -6.39 -0.87
C LEU A 273 -13.22 -6.12 -0.33
N ASN A 274 -13.43 -4.93 0.23
CA ASN A 274 -14.70 -4.56 0.88
C ASN A 274 -15.90 -4.57 -0.09
N ASP A 275 -15.66 -4.31 -1.37
CA ASP A 275 -16.66 -4.37 -2.44
C ASP A 275 -16.88 -5.79 -3.01
N GLY A 276 -16.22 -6.80 -2.45
CA GLY A 276 -16.26 -8.20 -2.90
C GLY A 276 -15.36 -8.53 -4.09
N SER A 277 -14.64 -7.55 -4.65
CA SER A 277 -13.63 -7.82 -5.68
C SER A 277 -12.39 -8.49 -5.09
N THR A 278 -11.56 -9.08 -5.94
CA THR A 278 -10.40 -9.87 -5.52
C THR A 278 -9.08 -9.27 -5.97
N ILE A 279 -8.10 -9.30 -5.07
CA ILE A 279 -6.72 -8.90 -5.36
C ILE A 279 -5.76 -10.05 -5.09
N ALA A 280 -4.75 -10.22 -5.93
CA ALA A 280 -3.67 -11.18 -5.71
C ALA A 280 -2.33 -10.48 -5.56
N PHE A 281 -1.52 -10.97 -4.62
CA PHE A 281 -0.12 -10.62 -4.43
C PHE A 281 0.75 -11.80 -4.85
N VAL A 282 1.74 -11.52 -5.69
CA VAL A 282 2.75 -12.49 -6.14
C VAL A 282 4.12 -11.87 -5.92
N GLY A 283 5.05 -12.60 -5.31
CA GLY A 283 6.39 -12.10 -5.03
C GLY A 283 7.47 -12.98 -5.64
N PHE A 284 8.58 -12.37 -6.05
CA PHE A 284 9.75 -13.06 -6.58
C PHE A 284 11.06 -12.44 -6.07
N ASN A 285 12.12 -13.22 -6.00
CA ASN A 285 13.50 -12.75 -5.84
C ASN A 285 14.30 -13.05 -7.12
N GLU A 286 14.85 -12.00 -7.75
CA GLU A 286 15.53 -12.06 -9.04
C GLU A 286 16.82 -12.89 -8.98
N LEU A 287 17.63 -12.68 -7.94
CA LEU A 287 19.03 -13.10 -7.93
C LEU A 287 19.28 -14.27 -6.99
N CYS A 288 18.61 -14.29 -5.84
CA CYS A 288 18.88 -15.20 -4.74
C CYS A 288 20.39 -15.34 -4.41
N PRO A 289 21.12 -14.24 -4.18
CA PRO A 289 22.59 -14.23 -4.17
C PRO A 289 23.23 -15.03 -3.03
N CYS A 290 22.48 -15.33 -1.97
CA CYS A 290 22.92 -15.99 -0.76
C CYS A 290 22.47 -17.46 -0.69
N GLY A 291 21.79 -17.98 -1.73
CA GLY A 291 21.21 -19.33 -1.71
C GLY A 291 19.95 -19.43 -0.85
N GLU A 292 19.28 -18.31 -0.64
CA GLU A 292 18.15 -18.14 0.27
C GLU A 292 16.79 -18.45 -0.37
N CYS A 293 16.75 -18.75 -1.67
CA CYS A 293 15.52 -19.12 -2.34
C CYS A 293 15.17 -20.58 -2.06
N SER A 294 13.86 -20.83 -1.97
CA SER A 294 13.31 -22.15 -1.74
C SER A 294 13.32 -22.94 -3.06
N ASP A 295 14.49 -23.48 -3.43
CA ASP A 295 14.69 -24.18 -4.71
C ASP A 295 14.52 -25.71 -4.58
N LYS A 296 14.67 -26.28 -3.38
CA LYS A 296 14.55 -27.73 -3.14
C LYS A 296 13.48 -28.07 -2.09
N PRO A 297 12.91 -29.29 -2.14
CA PRO A 297 12.02 -29.77 -1.09
C PRO A 297 12.69 -29.70 0.29
N GLY A 298 12.00 -29.09 1.26
CA GLY A 298 12.49 -28.92 2.62
C GLY A 298 13.43 -27.74 2.84
N GLU A 299 13.70 -26.92 1.82
CA GLU A 299 14.39 -25.63 1.99
C GLU A 299 13.34 -24.52 2.11
N SER A 300 13.39 -23.71 3.16
CA SER A 300 12.56 -22.52 3.26
C SER A 300 13.07 -21.41 2.34
N GLY A 301 12.37 -20.27 2.31
CA GLY A 301 12.89 -19.03 1.74
C GLY A 301 12.08 -18.44 0.61
N ALA A 302 12.71 -17.53 -0.15
CA ALA A 302 12.04 -16.71 -1.14
C ALA A 302 11.68 -17.50 -2.42
N ASN A 303 10.65 -17.03 -3.12
CA ASN A 303 10.25 -17.56 -4.42
C ASN A 303 11.19 -17.05 -5.52
N ARG A 304 11.94 -17.93 -6.16
CA ARG A 304 12.89 -17.53 -7.21
C ARG A 304 12.16 -16.96 -8.44
N TRP A 305 12.71 -15.90 -9.02
CA TRP A 305 12.29 -15.39 -10.31
C TRP A 305 12.49 -16.44 -11.41
N ASN A 306 11.38 -16.84 -12.03
CA ASN A 306 11.39 -17.61 -13.25
C ASN A 306 10.31 -17.06 -14.20
N LYS A 307 10.71 -16.72 -15.43
CA LYS A 307 9.84 -16.05 -16.39
C LYS A 307 8.61 -16.88 -16.75
N GLU A 308 8.79 -18.17 -16.99
CA GLU A 308 7.73 -19.10 -17.39
C GLU A 308 6.76 -19.35 -16.23
N GLN A 309 7.29 -19.54 -15.02
CA GLN A 309 6.49 -19.68 -13.79
C GLN A 309 5.67 -18.43 -13.53
N ALA A 310 6.29 -17.24 -13.58
CA ALA A 310 5.61 -15.97 -13.37
C ALA A 310 4.44 -15.79 -14.34
N LYS A 311 4.65 -16.07 -15.63
CA LYS A 311 3.58 -16.05 -16.62
C LYS A 311 2.47 -17.06 -16.29
N SER A 312 2.83 -18.30 -15.97
CA SER A 312 1.88 -19.36 -15.65
C SER A 312 1.00 -19.00 -14.44
N THR A 313 1.62 -18.46 -13.38
CA THR A 313 0.93 -17.99 -12.17
C THR A 313 -0.05 -16.87 -12.49
N ILE A 314 0.38 -15.83 -13.23
CA ILE A 314 -0.49 -14.71 -13.61
C ILE A 314 -1.64 -15.20 -14.51
N ASP A 315 -1.35 -16.03 -15.51
CA ASP A 315 -2.38 -16.62 -16.38
C ASP A 315 -3.41 -17.42 -15.56
N SER A 316 -2.95 -18.14 -14.52
CA SER A 316 -3.82 -18.92 -13.63
C SER A 316 -4.74 -18.03 -12.80
N LEU A 317 -4.21 -16.96 -12.22
CA LEU A 317 -4.99 -15.96 -11.48
C LEU A 317 -6.04 -15.31 -12.38
N ARG A 318 -5.69 -14.98 -13.64
CA ARG A 318 -6.64 -14.45 -14.61
C ARG A 318 -7.72 -15.45 -15.00
N ARG A 319 -7.38 -16.73 -15.21
CA ARG A 319 -8.37 -17.79 -15.44
C ARG A 319 -9.29 -18.00 -14.25
N ALA A 320 -8.80 -17.81 -13.03
CA ALA A 320 -9.58 -17.89 -11.80
C ALA A 320 -10.49 -16.67 -11.57
N GLY A 321 -10.40 -15.63 -12.42
CA GLY A 321 -11.24 -14.44 -12.33
C GLY A 321 -10.76 -13.41 -11.31
N VAL A 322 -9.47 -13.40 -10.94
CA VAL A 322 -8.91 -12.37 -10.05
C VAL A 322 -8.99 -11.00 -10.72
N ASP A 323 -9.57 -10.02 -10.02
CA ASP A 323 -9.83 -8.68 -10.57
C ASP A 323 -8.54 -7.86 -10.71
N PHE A 324 -7.68 -7.88 -9.68
CA PHE A 324 -6.44 -7.09 -9.65
C PHE A 324 -5.22 -7.92 -9.25
N ILE A 325 -4.09 -7.80 -9.97
CA ILE A 325 -2.86 -8.55 -9.66
C ILE A 325 -1.72 -7.57 -9.38
N ILE A 326 -1.18 -7.62 -8.16
CA ILE A 326 0.03 -6.95 -7.71
C ILE A 326 1.19 -7.95 -7.77
N VAL A 327 2.29 -7.55 -8.40
CA VAL A 327 3.52 -8.35 -8.40
C VAL A 327 4.67 -7.57 -7.78
N SER A 328 5.34 -8.17 -6.81
CA SER A 328 6.59 -7.66 -6.24
C SER A 328 7.80 -8.42 -6.79
N VAL A 329 8.91 -7.71 -6.97
CA VAL A 329 10.19 -8.33 -7.31
C VAL A 329 11.30 -7.72 -6.46
N GLN A 330 11.98 -8.58 -5.73
CA GLN A 330 13.24 -8.28 -5.10
C GLN A 330 14.35 -8.33 -6.15
N PHE A 331 14.79 -7.16 -6.59
CA PHE A 331 15.89 -7.00 -7.54
C PHE A 331 17.23 -6.90 -6.83
N GLY A 332 18.32 -7.11 -7.58
CA GLY A 332 19.65 -6.82 -7.06
C GLY A 332 19.81 -5.36 -6.62
N GLU A 333 20.57 -5.17 -5.53
CA GLU A 333 20.85 -3.84 -4.97
C GLU A 333 21.66 -2.99 -5.97
N VAL A 334 21.14 -1.79 -6.29
CA VAL A 334 21.81 -0.81 -7.13
C VAL A 334 21.61 0.59 -6.56
N ASP A 335 22.70 1.33 -6.39
CA ASP A 335 22.70 2.72 -5.92
C ASP A 335 22.28 3.70 -7.02
N SER A 336 21.03 3.63 -7.44
CA SER A 336 20.49 4.46 -8.52
C SER A 336 19.01 4.75 -8.33
N TYR A 337 18.59 6.00 -8.59
CA TYR A 337 17.16 6.33 -8.71
C TYR A 337 16.57 5.77 -10.00
N GLU A 338 17.34 5.69 -11.08
CA GLU A 338 16.88 5.05 -12.32
C GLU A 338 17.02 3.52 -12.22
N PRO A 339 15.98 2.75 -12.51
CA PRO A 339 16.07 1.30 -12.55
C PRO A 339 16.94 0.85 -13.71
N THR A 340 17.65 -0.25 -13.49
CA THR A 340 18.50 -0.88 -14.50
C THR A 340 17.69 -1.39 -15.69
N PRO A 341 18.33 -1.59 -16.86
CA PRO A 341 17.67 -2.21 -18.00
C PRO A 341 17.09 -3.62 -17.71
N SER A 342 17.71 -4.39 -16.80
CA SER A 342 17.18 -5.72 -16.38
C SER A 342 15.87 -5.56 -15.61
N GLN A 343 15.85 -4.66 -14.62
CA GLN A 343 14.66 -4.34 -13.83
C GLN A 343 13.50 -3.92 -14.77
N LYS A 344 13.72 -2.93 -15.65
CA LYS A 344 12.71 -2.47 -16.62
C LYS A 344 12.20 -3.62 -17.52
N LYS A 345 13.08 -4.54 -17.94
CA LYS A 345 12.69 -5.69 -18.77
C LYS A 345 11.79 -6.65 -18.01
N ILE A 346 12.07 -6.90 -16.73
CA ILE A 346 11.26 -7.78 -15.88
C ILE A 346 9.92 -7.13 -15.57
N THR A 347 9.91 -5.86 -15.14
CA THR A 347 8.67 -5.15 -14.79
C THR A 347 7.73 -4.99 -15.97
N HIS A 348 8.24 -4.61 -17.15
CA HIS A 348 7.44 -4.55 -18.39
C HIS A 348 6.90 -5.92 -18.79
N PHE A 349 7.70 -6.99 -18.67
CA PHE A 349 7.24 -8.34 -18.96
C PHE A 349 6.10 -8.76 -18.02
N LEU A 350 6.18 -8.44 -16.73
CA LEU A 350 5.12 -8.75 -15.76
C LEU A 350 3.81 -8.04 -16.08
N VAL A 351 3.87 -6.76 -16.46
CA VAL A 351 2.70 -6.02 -16.95
C VAL A 351 2.15 -6.66 -18.24
N ASP A 352 3.02 -7.02 -19.18
CA ASP A 352 2.62 -7.70 -20.42
C ASP A 352 2.00 -9.07 -20.19
N ALA A 353 2.44 -9.79 -19.15
CA ALA A 353 1.87 -11.06 -18.72
C ALA A 353 0.50 -10.90 -18.04
N GLY A 354 0.16 -9.68 -17.61
CA GLY A 354 -1.15 -9.34 -17.05
C GLY A 354 -1.12 -8.86 -15.61
N ALA A 355 0.02 -8.46 -15.04
CA ALA A 355 0.04 -7.73 -13.77
C ALA A 355 -0.59 -6.33 -13.93
N ASP A 356 -1.33 -5.85 -12.93
CA ASP A 356 -1.91 -4.51 -12.92
C ASP A 356 -1.05 -3.47 -12.21
N LEU A 357 -0.18 -3.91 -11.30
CA LEU A 357 0.80 -3.10 -10.60
C LEU A 357 2.04 -3.94 -10.34
N VAL A 358 3.22 -3.35 -10.56
CA VAL A 358 4.50 -3.99 -10.22
C VAL A 358 5.28 -3.10 -9.27
N TYR A 359 5.93 -3.67 -8.27
CA TYR A 359 6.86 -2.91 -7.42
C TYR A 359 8.13 -3.67 -7.08
N GLY A 360 9.21 -2.92 -6.85
CA GLY A 360 10.49 -3.46 -6.41
C GLY A 360 10.68 -3.30 -4.90
N SER A 361 11.08 -4.38 -4.24
CA SER A 361 11.11 -4.43 -2.77
C SER A 361 12.48 -4.08 -2.18
N GLN A 362 13.60 -4.57 -2.76
CA GLN A 362 14.95 -4.50 -2.15
C GLN A 362 15.79 -3.25 -2.47
N ALA A 363 15.41 -2.34 -3.37
CA ALA A 363 16.33 -1.32 -3.88
C ALA A 363 17.06 -0.45 -2.81
N HIS A 364 16.61 -0.46 -1.54
CA HIS A 364 17.10 0.26 -0.34
C HIS A 364 17.10 1.78 -0.47
N GLN A 365 16.95 2.28 -1.69
CA GLN A 365 16.73 3.63 -2.10
C GLN A 365 15.46 3.65 -2.95
N ILE A 366 14.70 4.75 -2.85
CA ILE A 366 13.56 4.98 -3.74
C ILE A 366 14.01 5.07 -5.20
N GLN A 367 13.33 4.37 -6.10
CA GLN A 367 13.61 4.38 -7.54
C GLN A 367 12.40 4.87 -8.34
N GLN A 368 12.64 5.19 -9.61
CA GLN A 368 11.64 5.78 -10.51
C GLN A 368 10.32 5.01 -10.55
N PHE A 369 9.26 5.78 -10.56
CA PHE A 369 7.91 5.34 -10.84
C PHE A 369 7.61 5.62 -12.30
N GLU A 370 6.96 4.67 -12.95
CA GLU A 370 6.54 4.80 -14.34
C GLU A 370 5.13 4.23 -14.53
N PHE A 371 4.51 4.61 -15.64
CA PHE A 371 3.25 4.03 -16.08
C PHE A 371 3.43 3.34 -17.42
N TYR A 372 3.66 2.02 -17.40
CA TYR A 372 3.78 1.22 -18.61
C TYR A 372 2.41 0.68 -19.03
N LYS A 373 1.96 1.04 -20.25
CA LYS A 373 0.60 0.72 -20.75
C LYS A 373 -0.52 1.15 -19.78
N GLY A 374 -0.29 2.23 -19.04
CA GLY A 374 -1.22 2.77 -18.05
C GLY A 374 -1.24 2.00 -16.71
N LYS A 375 -0.36 1.01 -16.52
CA LYS A 375 -0.20 0.28 -15.25
C LYS A 375 0.98 0.86 -14.46
N PRO A 376 0.81 1.15 -13.16
CA PRO A 376 1.88 1.66 -12.33
C PRO A 376 3.00 0.63 -12.12
N ILE A 377 4.23 1.10 -12.20
CA ILE A 377 5.44 0.37 -11.82
C ILE A 377 6.21 1.25 -10.85
N MET A 378 6.54 0.74 -9.68
CA MET A 378 7.32 1.44 -8.65
C MET A 378 8.62 0.67 -8.44
N ASN A 379 9.68 1.05 -9.13
CA ASN A 379 10.85 0.18 -9.26
C ASN A 379 11.63 -0.07 -7.95
N GLY A 380 11.41 0.77 -6.93
CA GLY A 380 12.00 0.62 -5.61
C GLY A 380 11.37 1.60 -4.63
N LEU A 381 10.90 1.11 -3.47
CA LEU A 381 10.28 1.96 -2.44
C LEU A 381 11.28 2.48 -1.40
N GLY A 382 12.49 1.89 -1.35
CA GLY A 382 13.54 2.24 -0.39
C GLY A 382 13.33 1.62 0.99
N ASN A 383 14.11 2.07 1.97
CA ASN A 383 14.05 1.53 3.34
C ASN A 383 12.88 2.10 4.14
N PHE A 384 12.04 1.22 4.68
CA PHE A 384 11.05 1.55 5.70
C PHE A 384 11.70 1.54 7.09
N LEU A 385 12.05 0.37 7.63
CA LEU A 385 12.76 0.24 8.91
C LEU A 385 14.07 -0.53 8.70
N PHE A 386 15.16 0.16 8.37
CA PHE A 386 16.48 -0.46 8.18
C PHE A 386 17.61 0.46 8.67
N ASP A 387 18.83 -0.06 8.79
CA ASP A 387 19.95 0.60 9.47
C ASP A 387 20.88 1.41 8.57
N GLN A 388 20.69 1.30 7.25
CA GLN A 388 21.51 1.98 6.25
C GLN A 388 21.27 3.49 6.30
N ILE A 389 22.28 4.23 6.77
CA ILE A 389 22.24 5.70 6.89
C ILE A 389 23.49 6.39 6.30
N HIS A 390 24.39 5.64 5.68
CA HIS A 390 25.72 6.10 5.25
C HIS A 390 25.69 7.01 4.01
N ARG A 391 24.58 7.05 3.28
CA ARG A 391 24.37 7.94 2.12
C ARG A 391 22.93 8.45 2.07
N ILE A 392 22.69 9.53 1.32
CA ILE A 392 21.35 10.13 1.25
C ILE A 392 20.31 9.20 0.62
N GLY A 393 20.69 8.48 -0.46
CA GLY A 393 19.77 7.62 -1.21
C GLY A 393 19.13 6.52 -0.38
N VAL A 394 19.91 5.83 0.46
CA VAL A 394 19.39 4.74 1.34
C VAL A 394 18.55 5.24 2.50
N ARG A 395 18.57 6.55 2.74
CA ARG A 395 17.74 7.21 3.73
C ARG A 395 16.45 7.76 3.11
N GLN A 396 16.34 7.79 1.78
CA GLN A 396 15.18 8.28 1.06
C GLN A 396 14.30 7.12 0.63
N SER A 397 13.04 7.18 1.02
CA SER A 397 12.09 6.09 0.80
C SER A 397 10.68 6.64 0.66
N CYS A 398 9.74 5.75 0.39
CA CYS A 398 8.33 6.02 0.56
C CYS A 398 7.58 4.73 0.90
N PHE A 399 6.38 4.89 1.43
CA PHE A 399 5.34 3.89 1.31
C PHE A 399 4.22 4.47 0.45
N VAL A 400 3.36 3.61 -0.08
CA VAL A 400 2.34 4.00 -1.05
C VAL A 400 0.97 3.54 -0.59
N HIS A 401 0.06 4.50 -0.44
CA HIS A 401 -1.35 4.21 -0.24
C HIS A 401 -2.02 3.96 -1.60
N LEU A 402 -2.63 2.79 -1.72
CA LEU A 402 -3.42 2.35 -2.86
C LEU A 402 -4.89 2.36 -2.45
N ILE A 403 -5.74 3.01 -3.24
CA ILE A 403 -7.18 3.09 -2.95
C ILE A 403 -7.93 2.36 -4.06
N PHE A 404 -8.68 1.35 -3.66
CA PHE A 404 -9.48 0.51 -4.53
C PHE A 404 -10.96 0.85 -4.41
N TYR A 405 -11.65 0.79 -5.54
CA TYR A 405 -13.09 0.93 -5.65
C TYR A 405 -13.62 0.16 -6.85
N LYS A 406 -14.59 -0.73 -6.63
CA LYS A 406 -15.23 -1.56 -7.66
C LYS A 406 -14.20 -2.33 -8.48
N GLY A 407 -13.28 -3.00 -7.78
CA GLY A 407 -12.20 -3.80 -8.38
C GLY A 407 -11.14 -2.99 -9.15
N LYS A 408 -11.10 -1.66 -8.98
CA LYS A 408 -10.14 -0.79 -9.67
C LYS A 408 -9.29 0.00 -8.70
N LEU A 409 -8.00 0.10 -8.98
CA LEU A 409 -7.12 1.10 -8.37
C LEU A 409 -7.53 2.47 -8.89
N ILE A 410 -8.09 3.31 -8.03
CA ILE A 410 -8.54 4.67 -8.38
C ILE A 410 -7.56 5.76 -7.92
N GLN A 411 -6.63 5.41 -7.05
CA GLN A 411 -5.67 6.37 -6.50
C GLN A 411 -4.39 5.65 -6.05
N MET A 412 -3.25 6.25 -6.36
CA MET A 412 -1.93 5.85 -5.84
C MET A 412 -1.29 7.08 -5.21
N ARG A 413 -0.96 7.02 -3.92
CA ARG A 413 -0.43 8.16 -3.15
C ARG A 413 0.87 7.77 -2.46
N PRO A 414 2.04 8.14 -3.02
CA PRO A 414 3.29 7.97 -2.31
C PRO A 414 3.39 8.98 -1.16
N VAL A 415 3.78 8.47 0.00
CA VAL A 415 4.17 9.26 1.17
C VAL A 415 5.67 9.12 1.33
N PHE A 416 6.37 10.20 1.03
CA PHE A 416 7.82 10.21 1.06
C PHE A 416 8.33 10.32 2.49
N THR A 417 9.36 9.53 2.79
CA THR A 417 9.96 9.40 4.10
C THR A 417 11.46 9.61 4.04
N GLN A 418 12.02 9.99 5.17
CA GLN A 418 13.45 10.19 5.35
C GLN A 418 13.89 9.49 6.63
N MET A 419 14.82 8.55 6.51
CA MET A 419 15.48 7.95 7.67
C MET A 419 16.41 8.98 8.33
N GLY A 420 16.19 9.23 9.61
CA GLY A 420 17.05 10.07 10.45
C GLY A 420 18.43 9.44 10.68
N LEU A 421 19.43 10.25 11.03
CA LEU A 421 20.75 9.73 11.44
C LEU A 421 20.68 8.96 12.78
N ASP A 422 19.62 9.18 13.54
CA ASP A 422 19.22 8.46 14.74
C ASP A 422 18.37 7.21 14.44
N ARG A 423 18.16 6.88 13.16
CA ARG A 423 17.38 5.73 12.66
C ARG A 423 15.90 5.75 13.01
N GLN A 424 15.36 6.93 13.33
CA GLN A 424 13.91 7.12 13.32
C GLN A 424 13.44 7.39 11.90
N LEU A 425 12.44 6.64 11.43
CA LEU A 425 11.76 6.97 10.19
C LEU A 425 10.79 8.13 10.45
N ARG A 426 10.82 9.14 9.59
CA ARG A 426 9.90 10.27 9.62
C ARG A 426 9.41 10.62 8.23
N LEU A 427 8.32 11.38 8.16
CA LEU A 427 7.92 12.06 6.94
C LEU A 427 9.06 12.93 6.40
N ALA A 428 9.21 12.95 5.09
CA ALA A 428 10.06 13.89 4.40
C ALA A 428 9.53 15.31 4.60
N THR A 429 10.43 16.26 4.80
CA THR A 429 10.07 17.68 4.75
C THR A 429 9.62 18.05 3.33
N PRO A 430 8.87 19.15 3.12
CA PRO A 430 8.47 19.58 1.79
C PRO A 430 9.64 19.75 0.81
N SER A 431 10.81 20.20 1.29
CA SER A 431 12.01 20.31 0.45
C SER A 431 12.61 18.94 0.10
N GLU A 432 12.70 18.01 1.05
CA GLU A 432 13.22 16.66 0.80
C GLU A 432 12.32 15.92 -0.19
N GLU A 433 11.00 16.03 -0.04
CA GLU A 433 10.06 15.45 -0.97
C GLU A 433 10.16 16.05 -2.38
N ALA A 434 10.27 17.37 -2.50
CA ALA A 434 10.43 18.02 -3.79
C ALA A 434 11.69 17.51 -4.53
N GLU A 435 12.80 17.27 -3.82
CA GLU A 435 13.99 16.67 -4.42
C GLU A 435 13.79 15.21 -4.83
N MET A 436 13.13 14.39 -4.00
CA MET A 436 12.82 13.01 -4.36
C MET A 436 11.90 12.93 -5.59
N ARG A 437 10.87 13.78 -5.67
CA ARG A 437 9.94 13.82 -6.81
C ARG A 437 10.64 14.08 -8.14
N LYS A 438 11.64 14.97 -8.18
CA LYS A 438 12.41 15.27 -9.40
C LYS A 438 13.09 14.05 -10.02
N VAL A 439 13.49 13.08 -9.20
CA VAL A 439 14.26 11.90 -9.65
C VAL A 439 13.43 10.62 -9.70
N VAL A 440 12.36 10.55 -8.90
CA VAL A 440 11.48 9.37 -8.80
C VAL A 440 10.30 9.46 -9.76
N VAL A 441 9.78 10.65 -10.03
CA VAL A 441 8.50 10.81 -10.72
C VAL A 441 8.77 11.52 -12.04
N ASN A 442 9.21 10.75 -13.05
CA ASN A 442 9.58 11.26 -14.37
C ASN A 442 8.71 10.58 -15.46
N TYR A 443 8.17 11.36 -16.40
CA TYR A 443 7.33 10.88 -17.50
C TYR A 443 8.10 10.74 -18.81
#